data_AF-A0A257KAJ6-F1
#
_entry.id   AF-A0A257KAJ6-F1
#
_cell.length_a   1.000
_cell.length_b   1.000
_cell.length_c   1.000
_cell.angle_alpha   90.00
_cell.angle_beta   90.00
_cell.angle_gamma   90.00
#
_symmetry.space_group_name_H-M   'P 1'
#
loop_
_entity.id
_entity.type
_entity.pdbx_description
1 polymer ?
#
loop_
_entity_poly.entity_id
_entity_poly.type
_entity_poly.pdbx_seq_one_letter_code
_entity_poly.pdbx_strand_id
1 'polypeptide(L)'
;MKLKKKIIWIVVGIAAILGGKHIYDRHINNNFMEITEGKVYKSGVIPPDEIADYVAKYHIKSIVDLRFPGTGDDINNPEVPQELIAEKVAVEKIQGVNYFNNGSDQIPTEANLTSFFKIMDNPDNYPVLIHCYHGIGRAQLYSAIYRIEYEGMTNEEARHKITFPLLFSSFDDGTEKGEYLKAYRKHHP
;
A
#
# COMPACT_ATOMS: atom_id res chain seq x y z
N MET A 1 3.05 41.59 -20.96
CA MET A 1 3.93 41.30 -19.79
C MET A 1 3.18 40.85 -18.52
N LYS A 2 2.03 41.45 -18.18
CA LYS A 2 1.24 41.09 -16.98
C LYS A 2 0.65 39.66 -17.00
N LEU A 3 0.18 39.18 -18.15
CA LEU A 3 -0.41 37.84 -18.28
C LEU A 3 0.62 36.71 -18.10
N LYS A 4 1.81 36.85 -18.70
CA LYS A 4 2.91 35.87 -18.53
C LYS A 4 3.34 35.74 -17.05
N LYS A 5 3.44 36.86 -16.31
CA LYS A 5 3.73 36.84 -14.87
C LYS A 5 2.62 36.14 -14.06
N LYS A 6 1.34 36.37 -14.38
CA LYS A 6 0.21 35.67 -13.74
C LYS A 6 0.25 34.16 -13.98
N ILE A 7 0.51 33.74 -15.22
CA ILE A 7 0.64 32.31 -15.58
C ILE A 7 1.79 31.67 -14.79
N ILE A 8 2.94 32.34 -14.69
CA ILE A 8 4.08 31.84 -13.89
C ILE A 8 3.68 31.64 -12.42
N TRP A 9 3.00 32.62 -11.81
CA TRP A 9 2.54 32.49 -10.42
C TRP A 9 1.52 31.37 -10.23
N ILE A 10 0.63 31.15 -11.20
CA ILE A 10 -0.33 30.03 -11.16
C ILE A 10 0.43 28.69 -11.23
N VAL A 11 1.38 28.55 -12.15
CA VAL A 11 2.18 27.32 -12.28
C VAL A 11 3.00 27.05 -11.02
N VAL A 12 3.65 28.08 -10.45
CA VAL A 12 4.38 27.97 -9.18
C VAL A 12 3.45 27.58 -8.03
N GLY A 13 2.26 28.18 -7.97
CA GLY A 13 1.25 27.84 -6.97
C GLY A 13 0.80 26.38 -7.07
N ILE A 14 0.50 25.90 -8.27
CA ILE A 14 0.15 24.49 -8.51
C ILE A 14 1.31 23.57 -8.12
N ALA A 15 2.54 23.88 -8.52
CA ALA A 15 3.72 23.08 -8.17
C ALA A 15 3.95 23.03 -6.65
N ALA A 16 3.75 24.14 -5.94
CA ALA A 16 3.84 24.18 -4.47
C ALA A 16 2.76 23.34 -3.80
N ILE A 17 1.52 23.36 -4.30
CA ILE A 17 0.42 22.53 -3.78
C ILE A 17 0.72 21.04 -4.02
N LEU A 18 1.14 20.67 -5.22
CA LEU A 18 1.48 19.28 -5.56
C LEU A 18 2.68 18.78 -4.73
N GLY A 19 3.72 19.60 -4.59
CA GLY A 19 4.88 19.29 -3.75
C GLY A 19 4.52 19.16 -2.27
N GLY A 20 3.71 20.08 -1.74
CA GLY A 20 3.21 20.04 -0.37
C GLY A 20 2.37 18.79 -0.10
N LYS A 21 1.48 18.42 -1.02
CA LYS A 21 0.70 17.17 -0.94
C LYS A 21 1.60 15.95 -0.91
N HIS A 22 2.62 15.88 -1.78
CA HIS A 22 3.54 14.76 -1.82
C HIS A 22 4.32 14.58 -0.50
N ILE A 23 4.78 15.68 0.08
CA ILE A 23 5.47 15.67 1.39
C ILE A 23 4.51 15.22 2.49
N TYR A 24 3.29 15.75 2.51
CA TYR A 24 2.26 15.38 3.48
C TYR A 24 1.90 13.89 3.39
N ASP A 25 1.63 13.39 2.19
CA ASP A 25 1.29 11.99 1.98
C ASP A 25 2.43 11.08 2.47
N ARG A 26 3.67 11.40 2.15
CA ARG A 26 4.83 10.58 2.51
C ARG A 26 5.17 10.62 4.01
N HIS A 27 5.16 11.80 4.62
CA HIS A 27 5.74 12.01 5.96
C HIS A 27 4.71 12.21 7.07
N ILE A 28 3.46 12.54 6.74
CA ILE A 28 2.42 12.82 7.73
C ILE A 28 1.31 11.77 7.67
N ASN A 29 0.85 11.43 6.47
CA ASN A 29 -0.24 10.44 6.29
C ASN A 29 0.29 9.02 6.05
N ASN A 30 1.61 8.79 6.09
CA ASN A 30 2.22 7.47 5.90
C ASN A 30 1.75 6.76 4.62
N ASN A 31 1.50 7.51 3.53
CA ASN A 31 0.91 7.05 2.28
C ASN A 31 -0.41 6.28 2.44
N PHE A 32 -1.15 6.54 3.52
CA PHE A 32 -2.44 5.92 3.80
C PHE A 32 -3.48 6.27 2.75
N MET A 33 -4.20 5.27 2.26
CA MET A 33 -5.20 5.42 1.21
C MET A 33 -6.26 4.33 1.31
N GLU A 34 -7.49 4.68 0.97
CA GLU A 34 -8.57 3.72 0.79
C GLU A 34 -8.43 3.02 -0.56
N ILE A 35 -8.38 1.69 -0.54
CA ILE A 35 -8.56 0.87 -1.72
C ILE A 35 -10.06 0.70 -1.96
N THR A 36 -10.76 0.26 -0.92
CA THR A 36 -12.21 0.10 -0.97
C THR A 36 -12.76 0.76 0.27
N GLU A 37 -13.63 1.75 0.06
CA GLU A 37 -14.20 2.57 1.12
C GLU A 37 -14.74 1.69 2.25
N GLY A 38 -14.30 1.96 3.47
CA GLY A 38 -14.73 1.23 4.67
C GLY A 38 -14.31 -0.25 4.73
N LYS A 39 -13.48 -0.75 3.80
CA LYS A 39 -13.22 -2.19 3.66
C LYS A 39 -11.74 -2.55 3.55
N VAL A 40 -11.00 -1.94 2.61
CA VAL A 40 -9.57 -2.22 2.42
C VAL A 40 -8.80 -0.93 2.31
N TYR A 41 -7.70 -0.86 3.06
CA TYR A 41 -6.80 0.28 3.12
C TYR A 41 -5.39 -0.15 2.75
N LYS A 42 -4.57 0.80 2.33
CA LYS A 42 -3.12 0.62 2.23
C LYS A 42 -2.36 1.74 2.91
N SER A 43 -1.11 1.48 3.30
CA SER A 43 -0.18 2.50 3.79
C SER A 43 1.27 2.07 3.60
N GLY A 44 2.21 2.97 3.89
CA GLY A 44 3.57 2.62 4.30
C GLY A 44 3.58 2.27 5.79
N VAL A 45 4.77 2.27 6.39
CA VAL A 45 4.92 2.07 7.84
C VAL A 45 4.19 3.19 8.58
N ILE A 46 3.28 2.81 9.47
CA ILE A 46 2.69 3.69 10.46
C ILE A 46 3.50 3.51 11.75
N PRO A 47 3.95 4.59 12.40
CA PRO A 47 4.67 4.49 13.67
C PRO A 47 3.87 3.67 14.71
N PRO A 48 4.50 2.78 15.50
CA PRO A 48 3.80 1.91 16.45
C PRO A 48 2.90 2.64 17.45
N ASP A 49 3.22 3.88 17.80
CA ASP A 49 2.45 4.75 18.69
C ASP A 49 1.25 5.43 18.01
N GLU A 50 1.19 5.47 16.68
CA GLU A 50 0.08 6.04 15.89
C GLU A 50 -0.92 4.98 15.41
N ILE A 51 -0.54 3.69 15.37
CA ILE A 51 -1.40 2.62 14.81
C ILE A 51 -2.76 2.55 15.49
N ALA A 52 -2.82 2.75 16.81
CA ALA A 52 -4.08 2.72 17.55
C ALA A 52 -5.08 3.79 17.06
N ASP A 53 -4.59 4.97 16.67
CA ASP A 53 -5.43 6.06 16.15
C ASP A 53 -6.01 5.70 14.77
N TYR A 54 -5.19 5.09 13.90
CA TYR A 54 -5.64 4.58 12.61
C TYR A 54 -6.68 3.46 12.77
N VAL A 55 -6.43 2.50 13.66
CA VAL A 55 -7.38 1.43 13.97
C VAL A 55 -8.70 2.01 14.47
N ALA A 56 -8.66 2.93 15.43
CA ALA A 56 -9.87 3.53 15.99
C ALA A 56 -10.66 4.33 14.94
N LYS A 57 -9.95 5.12 14.11
CA LYS A 57 -10.56 6.00 13.11
C LYS A 57 -11.17 5.24 11.93
N TYR A 58 -10.51 4.18 11.44
CA TYR A 58 -10.91 3.43 10.25
C TYR A 58 -11.50 2.05 10.58
N HIS A 59 -11.69 1.76 11.88
CA HIS A 59 -12.22 0.51 12.40
C HIS A 59 -11.47 -0.74 11.91
N ILE A 60 -10.16 -0.63 11.66
CA ILE A 60 -9.34 -1.71 11.10
C ILE A 60 -9.36 -2.91 12.04
N LYS A 61 -9.66 -4.09 11.51
CA LYS A 61 -9.66 -5.36 12.25
C LYS A 61 -8.43 -6.21 11.98
N SER A 62 -7.75 -5.99 10.85
CA SER A 62 -6.56 -6.76 10.49
C SER A 62 -5.51 -5.87 9.84
N ILE A 63 -4.25 -6.09 10.18
CA ILE A 63 -3.09 -5.46 9.56
C ILE A 63 -2.25 -6.55 8.91
N VAL A 64 -1.97 -6.38 7.61
CA VAL A 64 -1.11 -7.25 6.80
C VAL A 64 0.20 -6.53 6.53
N ASP A 65 1.25 -6.98 7.20
CA ASP A 65 2.61 -6.47 7.04
C ASP A 65 3.35 -7.28 5.98
N LEU A 66 3.65 -6.64 4.85
CA LEU A 66 4.37 -7.25 3.72
C LEU A 66 5.89 -7.09 3.84
N ARG A 67 6.40 -6.45 4.91
CA ARG A 67 7.84 -6.29 5.13
C ARG A 67 8.50 -7.65 5.36
N PHE A 68 9.66 -7.82 4.75
CA PHE A 68 10.46 -9.03 4.74
C PHE A 68 11.94 -8.63 4.88
N PRO A 69 12.42 -8.39 6.12
CA PRO A 69 13.79 -7.97 6.36
C PRO A 69 14.79 -9.06 5.95
N GLY A 70 15.99 -8.66 5.54
CA GLY A 70 17.06 -9.59 5.13
C GLY A 70 17.09 -9.89 3.62
N THR A 71 16.36 -9.12 2.81
CA THR A 71 16.42 -9.19 1.33
C THR A 71 17.66 -8.51 0.73
N GLY A 72 18.43 -7.77 1.55
CA GLY A 72 19.64 -7.05 1.13
C GLY A 72 19.38 -5.70 0.45
N ASP A 73 18.11 -5.25 0.37
CA ASP A 73 17.74 -3.92 -0.12
C ASP A 73 17.78 -2.87 1.00
N ASP A 74 18.94 -2.72 1.64
CA ASP A 74 19.13 -1.85 2.80
C ASP A 74 19.12 -0.35 2.45
N ILE A 75 18.98 -0.01 1.16
CA ILE A 75 18.94 1.38 0.67
C ILE A 75 17.51 1.79 0.35
N ASN A 76 16.77 1.01 -0.43
CA ASN A 76 15.43 1.40 -0.87
C ASN A 76 14.32 0.82 0.00
N ASN A 77 14.58 -0.26 0.74
CA ASN A 77 13.64 -0.82 1.71
C ASN A 77 14.43 -1.27 2.96
N PRO A 78 14.96 -0.32 3.76
CA PRO A 78 15.73 -0.61 4.98
C PRO A 78 14.82 -1.15 6.08
N GLU A 79 14.31 -2.37 5.89
CA GLU A 79 13.39 -3.02 6.81
C GLU A 79 14.17 -3.59 7.98
N VAL A 80 13.96 -3.00 9.15
CA VAL A 80 14.67 -3.36 10.37
C VAL A 80 13.81 -4.34 11.19
N PRO A 81 14.30 -5.56 11.51
CA PRO A 81 13.53 -6.54 12.27
C PRO A 81 12.94 -6.01 13.58
N GLN A 82 13.66 -5.12 14.27
CA GLN A 82 13.22 -4.49 15.51
C GLN A 82 11.96 -3.63 15.33
N GLU A 83 11.82 -2.95 14.18
CA GLU A 83 10.63 -2.15 13.87
C GLU A 83 9.40 -3.03 13.62
N LEU A 84 9.58 -4.16 12.93
CA LEU A 84 8.51 -5.14 12.73
C LEU A 84 8.04 -5.72 14.06
N ILE A 85 8.97 -6.04 14.96
CA ILE A 85 8.64 -6.53 16.31
C ILE A 85 7.91 -5.46 17.11
N ALA A 86 8.38 -4.21 17.08
CA ALA A 86 7.74 -3.11 17.80
C ALA A 86 6.31 -2.87 17.31
N GLU A 87 6.09 -2.89 16.00
CA GLU A 87 4.78 -2.80 15.39
C GLU A 87 3.87 -3.94 15.82
N LYS A 88 4.31 -5.19 15.66
CA LYS A 88 3.54 -6.37 16.08
C LYS A 88 3.10 -6.25 17.54
N VAL A 89 4.02 -5.89 18.44
CA VAL A 89 3.74 -5.71 19.87
C VAL A 89 2.75 -4.57 20.11
N ALA A 90 2.77 -3.50 19.32
CA ALA A 90 1.79 -2.42 19.41
C ALA A 90 0.40 -2.89 18.97
N VAL A 91 0.31 -3.63 17.85
CA VAL A 91 -0.97 -4.15 17.33
C VAL A 91 -1.59 -5.18 18.28
N GLU A 92 -0.79 -6.08 18.85
CA GLU A 92 -1.25 -7.09 19.82
C GLU A 92 -1.85 -6.49 21.10
N LYS A 93 -1.55 -5.23 21.42
CA LYS A 93 -2.17 -4.50 22.54
C LYS A 93 -3.55 -3.93 22.21
N ILE A 94 -3.91 -3.87 20.93
CA ILE A 94 -5.19 -3.34 20.48
C ILE A 94 -6.21 -4.48 20.43
N GLN A 95 -7.21 -4.42 21.31
CA GLN A 95 -8.20 -5.49 21.42
C GLN A 95 -8.99 -5.67 20.13
N GLY A 96 -9.06 -6.91 19.63
CA GLY A 96 -9.85 -7.27 18.45
C GLY A 96 -9.18 -6.97 17.11
N VAL A 97 -7.89 -6.64 17.10
CA VAL A 97 -7.09 -6.45 15.88
C VAL A 97 -6.15 -7.62 15.69
N ASN A 98 -6.13 -8.17 14.48
CA ASN A 98 -5.19 -9.22 14.08
C ASN A 98 -3.97 -8.62 13.37
N TYR A 99 -2.79 -9.16 13.66
CA TYR A 99 -1.57 -8.85 12.94
C TYR A 99 -1.11 -10.08 12.14
N PHE A 100 -0.91 -9.89 10.83
CA PHE A 100 -0.40 -10.91 9.92
C PHE A 100 0.88 -10.42 9.26
N ASN A 101 2.01 -11.08 9.53
CA ASN A 101 3.20 -10.89 8.71
C ASN A 101 3.13 -11.84 7.51
N ASN A 102 2.90 -11.28 6.32
CA ASN A 102 2.98 -11.99 5.05
C ASN A 102 4.15 -11.41 4.24
N GLY A 103 5.36 -11.52 4.81
CA GLY A 103 6.58 -10.96 4.23
C GLY A 103 6.76 -11.39 2.78
N SER A 104 6.90 -10.42 1.89
CA SER A 104 6.94 -10.61 0.45
C SER A 104 8.11 -9.85 -0.17
N ASP A 105 8.74 -10.46 -1.16
CA ASP A 105 9.61 -9.78 -2.12
C ASP A 105 8.81 -8.78 -2.98
N GLN A 106 9.48 -8.10 -3.90
CA GLN A 106 8.85 -7.13 -4.80
C GLN A 106 7.74 -7.74 -5.66
N ILE A 107 7.87 -9.03 -5.99
CA ILE A 107 6.87 -9.85 -6.66
C ILE A 107 6.48 -11.00 -5.70
N PRO A 108 5.18 -11.24 -5.45
CA PRO A 108 4.75 -12.28 -4.54
C PRO A 108 4.99 -13.67 -5.11
N THR A 109 5.35 -14.61 -4.25
CA THR A 109 5.34 -16.04 -4.56
C THR A 109 3.94 -16.63 -4.39
N GLU A 110 3.72 -17.84 -4.92
CA GLU A 110 2.47 -18.59 -4.69
C GLU A 110 2.17 -18.80 -3.20
N ALA A 111 3.19 -18.98 -2.37
CA ALA A 111 3.02 -19.10 -0.92
C ALA A 111 2.53 -17.79 -0.31
N ASN A 112 3.03 -16.64 -0.77
CA ASN A 112 2.56 -15.34 -0.31
C ASN A 112 1.11 -15.08 -0.74
N LEU A 113 0.75 -15.44 -1.97
CA LEU A 113 -0.62 -15.33 -2.47
C LEU A 113 -1.59 -16.22 -1.68
N THR A 114 -1.20 -17.48 -1.44
CA THR A 114 -1.99 -18.41 -0.63
C THR A 114 -2.26 -17.87 0.78
N SER A 115 -1.22 -17.33 1.43
CA SER A 115 -1.35 -16.70 2.74
C SER A 115 -2.26 -15.46 2.69
N PHE A 116 -2.09 -14.63 1.66
CA PHE A 116 -2.89 -13.43 1.46
C PHE A 116 -4.37 -13.75 1.26
N PHE A 117 -4.71 -14.70 0.38
CA PHE A 117 -6.10 -15.10 0.15
C PHE A 117 -6.73 -15.68 1.41
N LYS A 118 -6.01 -16.51 2.16
CA LYS A 118 -6.50 -17.00 3.45
C LYS A 118 -6.89 -15.87 4.41
N ILE A 119 -6.13 -14.76 4.42
CA ILE A 119 -6.46 -13.58 5.23
C ILE A 119 -7.69 -12.86 4.66
N MET A 120 -7.72 -12.63 3.34
CA MET A 120 -8.77 -11.85 2.68
C MET A 120 -10.10 -12.61 2.51
N ASP A 121 -10.10 -13.94 2.54
CA ASP A 121 -11.28 -14.80 2.45
C ASP A 121 -12.07 -14.83 3.77
N ASN A 122 -11.43 -14.49 4.88
CA ASN A 122 -12.10 -14.44 6.17
C ASN A 122 -12.85 -13.10 6.34
N PRO A 123 -14.20 -13.09 6.35
CA PRO A 123 -14.97 -11.85 6.50
C PRO A 123 -14.73 -11.14 7.84
N ASP A 124 -14.34 -11.87 8.89
CA ASP A 124 -14.07 -11.29 10.21
C ASP A 124 -12.82 -10.43 10.24
N ASN A 125 -11.94 -10.55 9.23
CA ASN A 125 -10.73 -9.75 9.12
C ASN A 125 -10.97 -8.32 8.63
N TYR A 126 -12.15 -8.00 8.07
CA TYR A 126 -12.43 -6.68 7.49
C TYR A 126 -12.96 -5.68 8.52
N PRO A 127 -12.53 -4.40 8.43
CA PRO A 127 -11.64 -3.81 7.43
C PRO A 127 -10.15 -4.17 7.57
N VAL A 128 -9.45 -4.33 6.45
CA VAL A 128 -8.04 -4.76 6.39
C VAL A 128 -7.12 -3.60 5.97
N LEU A 129 -6.00 -3.40 6.67
CA LEU A 129 -4.91 -2.53 6.24
C LEU A 129 -3.76 -3.37 5.67
N ILE A 130 -3.36 -3.09 4.42
CA ILE A 130 -2.23 -3.74 3.75
C ILE A 130 -1.08 -2.74 3.66
N HIS A 131 0.08 -3.04 4.24
CA HIS A 131 1.22 -2.12 4.16
C HIS A 131 2.54 -2.82 3.83
N CYS A 132 3.49 -2.01 3.39
CA CYS A 132 4.89 -2.39 3.28
C CYS A 132 5.75 -1.25 3.81
N TYR A 133 7.04 -1.18 3.48
CA TYR A 133 7.88 -0.07 3.94
C TYR A 133 7.36 1.31 3.48
N HIS A 134 7.26 1.53 2.16
CA HIS A 134 6.84 2.83 1.60
C HIS A 134 5.34 2.95 1.27
N GLY A 135 4.61 1.84 1.16
CA GLY A 135 3.20 1.86 0.77
C GLY A 135 2.89 2.21 -0.69
N ILE A 136 3.90 2.20 -1.55
CA ILE A 136 3.80 2.49 -2.99
C ILE A 136 4.38 1.38 -3.88
N GLY A 137 4.84 0.28 -3.28
CA GLY A 137 5.38 -0.89 -3.98
C GLY A 137 4.50 -2.11 -3.73
N ARG A 138 4.97 -3.02 -2.86
CA ARG A 138 4.23 -4.24 -2.47
C ARG A 138 2.79 -3.98 -2.04
N ALA A 139 2.54 -2.98 -1.17
CA ALA A 139 1.17 -2.67 -0.75
C ALA A 139 0.22 -2.33 -1.92
N GLN A 140 0.70 -1.57 -2.92
CA GLN A 140 -0.08 -1.29 -4.13
C GLN A 140 -0.27 -2.54 -4.99
N LEU A 141 0.77 -3.37 -5.15
CA LEU A 141 0.66 -4.61 -5.90
C LEU A 141 -0.41 -5.56 -5.31
N TYR A 142 -0.38 -5.76 -3.99
CA TYR A 142 -1.37 -6.57 -3.29
C TYR A 142 -2.76 -5.93 -3.29
N SER A 143 -2.85 -4.60 -3.30
CA SER A 143 -4.12 -3.89 -3.49
C SER A 143 -4.70 -4.15 -4.89
N ALA A 144 -3.88 -4.18 -5.94
CA ALA A 144 -4.34 -4.54 -7.29
C ALA A 144 -4.83 -5.99 -7.35
N ILE A 145 -4.06 -6.92 -6.78
CA ILE A 145 -4.45 -8.34 -6.68
C ILE A 145 -5.79 -8.48 -5.95
N TYR A 146 -5.97 -7.78 -4.83
CA TYR A 146 -7.25 -7.75 -4.12
C TYR A 146 -8.42 -7.32 -5.03
N ARG A 147 -8.26 -6.25 -5.83
CA ARG A 147 -9.33 -5.81 -6.73
C ARG A 147 -9.63 -6.80 -7.84
N ILE A 148 -8.62 -7.49 -8.36
CA ILE A 148 -8.81 -8.53 -9.39
C ILE A 148 -9.60 -9.71 -8.81
N GLU A 149 -9.18 -10.19 -7.63
CA GLU A 149 -9.74 -11.38 -7.00
C GLU A 149 -11.14 -11.13 -6.40
N TYR A 150 -11.33 -10.02 -5.70
CA TYR A 150 -12.53 -9.77 -4.88
C TYR A 150 -13.46 -8.68 -5.41
N GLU A 151 -13.02 -7.87 -6.37
CA GLU A 151 -13.84 -6.81 -6.99
C GLU A 151 -14.10 -7.03 -8.48
N GLY A 152 -13.58 -8.14 -9.04
CA GLY A 152 -13.83 -8.53 -10.43
C GLY A 152 -13.20 -7.59 -11.47
N MET A 153 -12.21 -6.78 -11.08
CA MET A 153 -11.52 -5.92 -12.03
C MET A 153 -10.64 -6.73 -12.97
N THR A 154 -10.51 -6.27 -14.21
CA THR A 154 -9.46 -6.78 -15.09
C THR A 154 -8.07 -6.38 -14.57
N ASN A 155 -7.05 -7.11 -15.01
CA ASN A 155 -5.66 -6.83 -14.68
C ASN A 155 -5.27 -5.37 -14.99
N GLU A 156 -5.65 -4.86 -16.15
CA GLU A 156 -5.34 -3.49 -16.57
C GLU A 156 -6.10 -2.46 -15.74
N GLU A 157 -7.39 -2.65 -15.47
CA GLU A 157 -8.15 -1.73 -14.61
C GLU A 157 -7.55 -1.63 -13.21
N ALA A 158 -7.17 -2.77 -12.62
CA ALA A 158 -6.53 -2.80 -11.31
C ALA A 158 -5.17 -2.09 -11.34
N ARG A 159 -4.34 -2.34 -12.36
CA ARG A 159 -3.04 -1.67 -12.56
C ARG A 159 -3.17 -0.16 -12.75
N HIS A 160 -4.20 0.31 -13.45
CA HIS A 160 -4.46 1.73 -13.63
C HIS A 160 -5.00 2.43 -12.37
N LYS A 161 -5.62 1.69 -11.44
CA LYS A 161 -6.21 2.25 -10.21
C LYS A 161 -5.24 2.38 -9.03
N ILE A 162 -4.09 1.72 -9.07
CA ILE A 162 -3.17 1.72 -7.92
C ILE A 162 -2.30 2.97 -7.80
N THR A 163 -2.05 3.69 -8.89
CA THR A 163 -1.21 4.90 -8.88
C THR A 163 -1.55 5.84 -10.04
N PHE A 164 -1.30 7.14 -9.85
CA PHE A 164 -1.37 8.14 -10.90
C PHE A 164 -0.23 9.17 -10.75
N PRO A 165 0.58 9.43 -11.80
CA PRO A 165 0.53 8.76 -13.11
C PRO A 165 1.04 7.31 -13.04
N LEU A 166 0.50 6.45 -13.91
CA LEU A 166 1.00 5.08 -14.10
C LEU A 166 2.35 5.07 -14.83
N LEU A 167 2.49 5.95 -15.82
CA LEU A 167 3.74 6.19 -16.53
C LEU A 167 4.82 6.65 -15.54
N PHE A 168 6.03 6.09 -15.65
CA PHE A 168 7.18 6.30 -14.76
C PHE A 168 7.03 5.74 -13.33
N SER A 169 5.98 4.96 -13.06
CA SER A 169 5.83 4.25 -11.79
C SER A 169 6.46 2.86 -11.82
N SER A 170 6.53 2.18 -10.67
CA SER A 170 6.94 0.77 -10.60
C SER A 170 5.96 -0.21 -11.28
N PHE A 171 4.86 0.29 -11.82
CA PHE A 171 3.80 -0.49 -12.49
C PHE A 171 3.64 -0.09 -13.97
N ASP A 172 4.55 0.74 -14.47
CA ASP A 172 4.61 1.12 -15.88
C ASP A 172 4.92 -0.09 -16.79
N ASP A 173 4.69 0.06 -18.08
CA ASP A 173 5.03 -0.97 -19.06
C ASP A 173 6.54 -1.24 -19.08
N GLY A 174 6.91 -2.52 -19.18
CA GLY A 174 8.29 -3.00 -19.11
C GLY A 174 8.87 -3.10 -17.69
N THR A 175 8.14 -2.65 -16.67
CA THR A 175 8.56 -2.84 -15.27
C THR A 175 8.14 -4.20 -14.75
N GLU A 176 8.92 -4.75 -13.81
CA GLU A 176 8.67 -6.08 -13.25
C GLU A 176 7.24 -6.23 -12.67
N LYS A 177 6.77 -5.27 -11.86
CA LYS A 177 5.42 -5.33 -11.29
C LYS A 177 4.33 -5.01 -12.31
N GLY A 178 4.63 -4.15 -13.29
CA GLY A 178 3.72 -3.86 -14.40
C GLY A 178 3.45 -5.10 -15.24
N GLU A 179 4.50 -5.79 -15.67
CA GLU A 179 4.38 -7.05 -16.42
C GLU A 179 3.74 -8.16 -15.59
N TYR A 180 4.07 -8.26 -14.30
CA TYR A 180 3.43 -9.21 -13.40
C TYR A 180 1.91 -9.02 -13.35
N LEU A 181 1.42 -7.79 -13.13
CA LEU A 181 -0.02 -7.54 -13.08
C LEU A 181 -0.70 -7.83 -14.43
N LYS A 182 -0.07 -7.47 -15.55
CA LYS A 182 -0.63 -7.76 -16.88
C LYS A 182 -0.77 -9.27 -17.11
N ALA A 183 0.21 -10.06 -16.69
CA ALA A 183 0.22 -11.51 -16.83
C ALA A 183 -0.52 -12.25 -15.70
N TYR A 184 -1.04 -11.54 -14.70
CA TYR A 184 -1.66 -12.13 -13.52
C TYR A 184 -2.84 -13.04 -13.89
N ARG A 185 -2.90 -14.22 -13.27
CA ARG A 185 -4.00 -15.16 -13.47
C ARG A 185 -4.85 -15.20 -12.21
N LYS A 186 -6.13 -14.88 -12.38
CA LYS A 186 -7.10 -14.89 -11.29
C LYS A 186 -7.21 -16.31 -10.68
N HIS A 187 -7.21 -16.39 -9.36
CA HIS A 187 -7.30 -17.63 -8.59
C HIS A 187 -8.74 -17.98 -8.24
N HIS A 188 -9.55 -16.97 -7.92
CA HIS A 188 -10.97 -17.16 -7.66
C HIS A 188 -11.76 -17.16 -8.97
N PRO A 189 -12.75 -18.06 -9.14
CA PRO A 189 -13.68 -18.00 -10.26
C PRO A 189 -14.45 -16.66 -10.30
#